data_AF-A0A1T5G8I4-F1
#
_entry.id   AF-A0A1T5G8I4-F1
#
_cell.length_a   1.000
_cell.length_b   1.000
_cell.length_c   1.000
_cell.angle_alpha   90.00
_cell.angle_beta   90.00
_cell.angle_gamma   90.00
#
_symmetry.space_group_name_H-M   'P 1'
#
loop_
_entity.id
_entity.type
_entity.pdbx_description
1 polymer ?
#
loop_
_entity_poly.entity_id
_entity_poly.type
_entity_poly.pdbx_seq_one_letter_code
_entity_poly.pdbx_strand_id
1 'polypeptide(L)'
;MNQRIELLNQQNALHNQHCVTCPNRYDRNAKSCKSCDIFIKFKQIGKNLLNLHDVKESSKKTKNDILAESMTAHGMVLTIDRYLDLQEMGLKNYQIAEYYGITTRELNEWKVWQGLTGKRGPVSKNDLACSS
;
A
#
# COMPACT_ATOMS: atom_id res chain seq x y z
N MET A 1 4.22 -6.30 32.99
CA MET A 1 5.02 -5.12 32.60
C MET A 1 4.66 -4.72 31.18
N ASN A 2 4.49 -3.43 30.91
CA ASN A 2 4.14 -2.94 29.57
C ASN A 2 5.41 -2.86 28.71
N GLN A 3 5.63 -3.86 27.85
CA GLN A 3 6.82 -3.99 26.99
C GLN A 3 7.10 -2.72 26.16
N ARG A 4 6.05 -1.97 25.78
CA ARG A 4 6.20 -0.69 25.08
C ARG A 4 6.89 0.36 25.93
N ILE A 5 6.50 0.47 27.20
CA ILE A 5 7.10 1.43 28.15
C ILE A 5 8.57 1.08 28.39
N GLU A 6 8.89 -0.20 28.47
CA GLU A 6 10.27 -0.67 28.65
C GLU A 6 11.16 -0.30 27.45
N LEU A 7 10.71 -0.53 26.22
CA LEU A 7 11.44 -0.15 25.02
C LEU A 7 11.61 1.38 24.89
N LEU A 8 10.61 2.17 25.29
CA LEU A 8 10.73 3.63 25.32
C LEU A 8 11.75 4.10 26.37
N ASN A 9 11.80 3.45 27.53
CA ASN A 9 12.80 3.74 28.55
C ASN A 9 14.21 3.39 28.07
N GLN A 10 14.39 2.25 27.40
CA GLN A 10 15.66 1.87 26.78
C GLN A 10 16.10 2.87 25.71
N GLN A 11 15.16 3.35 24.88
CA GLN A 11 15.42 4.38 23.88
C GLN A 11 15.90 5.69 24.52
N ASN A 12 15.21 6.16 25.55
CA ASN A 12 15.57 7.38 26.27
C ASN A 12 16.93 7.27 26.97
N ALA A 13 17.22 6.11 27.58
CA ALA A 13 18.51 5.87 28.22
C ALA A 13 19.66 5.94 27.20
N LEU A 14 19.53 5.25 26.06
CA LEU A 14 20.54 5.29 25.01
C LEU A 14 20.72 6.71 24.43
N HIS A 15 19.63 7.46 24.27
CA HIS A 15 19.69 8.84 23.79
C HIS A 15 20.52 9.70 24.74
N ASN A 16 20.20 9.64 26.03
CA ASN A 16 20.80 10.49 27.04
C ASN A 16 22.27 10.12 27.31
N GLN A 17 22.61 8.83 27.25
CA GLN A 17 23.96 8.36 27.49
C GLN A 17 24.92 8.62 26.32
N HIS A 18 24.43 8.54 25.07
CA HIS A 18 25.32 8.51 23.91
C HIS A 18 25.05 9.59 22.86
N CYS A 19 23.80 10.05 22.71
CA CYS A 19 23.42 10.97 21.64
C CYS A 19 23.42 12.43 22.09
N VAL A 20 23.12 12.72 23.37
CA VAL A 20 23.05 14.10 23.90
C VAL A 20 24.38 14.85 23.78
N THR A 21 25.50 14.14 23.96
CA THR A 21 26.86 14.67 23.86
C THR A 21 27.55 14.33 22.54
N CYS A 22 26.83 13.71 21.60
CA CYS A 22 27.40 13.29 20.32
C CYS A 22 27.73 14.52 19.45
N PRO A 23 28.93 14.58 18.83
CA PRO A 23 29.28 15.66 17.89
C PRO A 23 28.30 15.78 16.71
N ASN A 24 27.69 14.66 16.31
CA ASN A 24 26.73 14.58 15.21
C ASN A 24 25.27 14.75 15.65
N ARG A 25 25.00 15.20 16.89
CA ARG A 25 23.63 15.33 17.43
C ARG A 25 22.70 16.20 16.57
N TYR A 26 23.25 17.19 15.88
CA TYR A 26 22.47 18.11 15.04
C TYR A 26 22.27 17.62 13.60
N ASP A 27 22.75 16.41 13.27
CA ASP A 27 22.50 15.81 11.96
C ASP A 27 21.03 15.38 11.83
N ARG A 28 20.22 16.28 11.27
CA ARG A 28 18.78 16.08 11.05
C ARG A 28 18.45 14.83 10.23
N ASN A 29 19.37 14.37 9.39
CA ASN A 29 19.16 13.23 8.51
C ASN A 29 19.87 11.95 8.98
N ALA A 30 20.55 12.02 10.14
CA ALA A 30 21.33 10.91 10.69
C ALA A 30 22.30 10.28 9.66
N LYS A 31 22.79 11.05 8.68
CA LYS A 31 23.73 10.59 7.65
C LYS A 31 25.02 10.09 8.29
N SER A 32 25.52 10.82 9.27
CA SER A 32 26.72 10.50 10.05
C SER A 32 26.49 9.37 11.06
N CYS A 33 25.23 8.96 11.30
CA CYS A 33 24.88 7.91 12.24
C CYS A 33 24.68 6.54 11.57
N LYS A 34 24.74 6.45 10.24
CA LYS A 34 24.45 5.19 9.51
C LYS A 34 25.33 4.00 9.95
N SER A 35 26.58 4.26 10.31
CA SER A 35 27.55 3.28 10.80
C SER A 35 27.72 3.31 12.32
N CYS A 36 26.88 4.05 13.05
CA CYS A 36 26.97 4.16 14.50
C CYS A 36 26.23 2.99 15.18
N ASP A 37 26.92 2.24 16.04
CA ASP A 37 26.34 1.08 16.74
C ASP A 37 25.15 1.46 17.63
N ILE A 38 25.19 2.65 18.23
CA ILE A 38 24.06 3.18 19.02
C ILE A 38 22.85 3.41 18.11
N PHE A 39 23.06 3.97 16.92
CA PHE A 39 21.98 4.18 15.95
C PHE A 39 21.39 2.85 15.46
N ILE A 40 22.22 1.81 15.27
CA ILE A 40 21.75 0.46 14.93
C ILE A 40 20.83 -0.08 16.04
N LYS A 41 21.22 0.06 17.32
CA LYS A 41 20.39 -0.32 18.48
C LYS A 41 19.08 0.47 18.54
N PHE A 42 19.12 1.77 18.30
CA PHE A 42 17.92 2.62 18.18
C PHE A 42 16.95 2.12 17.11
N LYS A 43 17.48 1.77 15.94
CA LYS A 43 16.70 1.24 14.82
C LYS A 43 16.02 -0.08 15.19
N GLN A 44 16.70 -0.94 15.96
CA GLN A 44 16.14 -2.20 16.44
C GLN A 44 15.04 -1.99 17.48
N ILE A 45 15.24 -1.08 18.44
CA ILE A 45 14.19 -0.69 19.39
C ILE A 45 12.97 -0.11 18.66
N GLY A 46 13.19 0.74 17.65
CA GLY A 46 12.13 1.30 16.81
C GLY A 46 11.34 0.21 16.07
N LYS A 47 12.01 -0.79 15.50
CA LYS A 47 11.35 -1.96 14.89
C LYS A 47 10.52 -2.74 15.91
N ASN A 48 11.07 -2.99 17.10
CA ASN A 48 10.35 -3.71 18.16
C ASN A 48 9.11 -2.92 18.62
N LEU A 49 9.22 -1.59 18.75
CA LEU A 49 8.09 -0.71 19.09
C LEU A 49 7.01 -0.70 18.01
N LEU A 50 7.39 -0.81 16.73
CA LEU A 50 6.46 -0.95 15.61
C LEU A 50 5.78 -2.32 15.64
N ASN A 51 6.54 -3.39 15.90
CA ASN A 51 6.01 -4.77 15.97
C ASN A 51 5.13 -5.02 17.22
N LEU A 52 5.29 -4.24 18.30
CA LEU A 52 4.43 -4.32 19.49
C LEU A 52 3.05 -3.72 19.28
N HIS A 53 2.89 -2.86 18.27
CA HIS A 53 1.57 -2.64 17.72
C HIS A 53 1.40 -3.69 16.63
N ASP A 54 0.49 -4.62 16.83
CA ASP A 54 -0.29 -5.13 15.70
C ASP A 54 -1.07 -3.94 15.10
N VAL A 55 -0.37 -2.95 14.54
CA VAL A 55 -0.88 -2.31 13.35
C VAL A 55 -0.85 -3.47 12.38
N LYS A 56 -2.02 -4.09 12.20
CA LYS A 56 -2.37 -4.86 11.03
C LYS A 56 -1.40 -4.42 9.95
N GLU A 57 -0.50 -5.32 9.59
CA GLU A 57 0.05 -5.28 8.25
C GLU A 57 -1.15 -4.87 7.41
N SER A 58 -1.10 -3.69 6.80
CA SER A 58 -1.87 -3.55 5.58
C SER A 58 -1.17 -4.57 4.70
N SER A 59 -1.64 -5.82 4.83
CA SER A 59 -1.27 -6.91 3.98
C SER A 59 -1.49 -6.29 2.63
N LYS A 60 -0.39 -5.99 1.95
CA LYS A 60 -0.47 -5.60 0.56
C LYS A 60 -1.13 -6.80 -0.07
N LYS A 61 -2.46 -6.73 -0.24
CA LYS A 61 -3.24 -7.78 -0.84
C LYS A 61 -2.51 -8.12 -2.13
N THR A 62 -2.04 -9.35 -2.19
CA THR A 62 -1.33 -9.83 -3.36
C THR A 62 -2.32 -9.85 -4.52
N LYS A 63 -1.82 -9.87 -5.77
CA LYS A 63 -2.66 -9.99 -6.97
C LYS A 63 -3.74 -11.07 -6.83
N ASN A 64 -3.38 -12.18 -6.19
CA ASN A 64 -4.26 -13.33 -6.00
C ASN A 64 -5.37 -13.05 -4.98
N ASP A 65 -5.10 -12.24 -3.96
CA ASP A 65 -6.09 -11.87 -2.94
C ASP A 65 -7.16 -10.96 -3.56
N ILE A 66 -6.75 -9.96 -4.35
CA ILE A 66 -7.70 -9.07 -5.05
C ILE A 66 -8.50 -9.85 -6.11
N LEU A 67 -7.86 -10.79 -6.81
CA LEU A 67 -8.55 -11.59 -7.83
C LEU A 67 -9.58 -12.54 -7.20
N ALA A 68 -9.24 -13.17 -6.07
CA ALA A 68 -10.14 -14.03 -5.31
C ALA A 68 -11.31 -13.23 -4.70
N GLU A 69 -11.06 -12.02 -4.23
CA GLU A 69 -12.09 -11.10 -3.74
C GLU A 69 -12.99 -10.57 -4.86
N SER A 70 -12.48 -10.50 -6.09
CA SER A 70 -13.23 -10.07 -7.28
C SER A 70 -14.11 -11.17 -7.89
N MET A 71 -14.59 -12.11 -7.07
CA MET A 71 -15.56 -13.13 -7.48
C MET A 71 -16.98 -12.70 -7.12
N THR A 72 -17.89 -12.76 -8.08
CA THR A 72 -19.32 -12.55 -7.79
C THR A 72 -19.91 -13.75 -7.05
N ALA A 73 -21.11 -13.58 -6.50
CA ALA A 73 -21.90 -14.69 -5.94
C ALA A 73 -22.14 -15.84 -6.95
N HIS A 74 -22.01 -15.57 -8.25
CA HIS A 74 -22.14 -16.55 -9.33
C HIS A 74 -20.80 -17.17 -9.77
N GLY A 75 -19.70 -16.88 -9.06
CA GLY A 75 -18.37 -17.43 -9.35
C GLY A 75 -17.64 -16.77 -10.51
N MET A 76 -18.15 -15.65 -11.04
CA MET A 76 -17.46 -14.90 -12.11
C MET A 76 -16.35 -14.04 -11.54
N VAL A 77 -15.13 -14.16 -12.07
CA VAL A 77 -13.96 -13.36 -11.72
C VAL A 77 -13.95 -12.05 -12.53
N LEU A 78 -13.51 -10.93 -11.93
CA LEU A 78 -13.29 -9.69 -12.65
C LEU A 78 -12.01 -9.76 -13.51
N THR A 79 -12.19 -9.95 -14.81
CA THR A 79 -11.12 -9.88 -15.83
C THR A 79 -11.10 -8.51 -16.52
N ILE A 80 -10.03 -8.23 -17.29
CA ILE A 80 -9.94 -7.00 -18.10
C ILE A 80 -11.10 -6.91 -19.08
N ASP A 81 -11.32 -7.96 -19.87
CA ASP A 81 -12.39 -7.99 -20.89
C ASP A 81 -13.76 -7.78 -20.24
N ARG A 82 -14.01 -8.45 -19.11
CA ARG A 82 -15.27 -8.30 -18.39
C ARG A 82 -15.47 -6.89 -17.84
N TYR A 83 -14.40 -6.26 -17.33
CA TYR A 83 -14.46 -4.86 -16.90
C TYR A 83 -14.83 -3.93 -18.06
N LEU A 84 -14.23 -4.11 -19.23
CA LEU A 84 -14.52 -3.31 -20.42
C LEU A 84 -15.95 -3.52 -20.93
N ASP A 85 -16.45 -4.77 -20.95
CA ASP A 85 -17.85 -5.07 -21.30
C ASP A 85 -18.82 -4.34 -20.35
N LEU A 86 -18.54 -4.35 -19.05
CA LEU A 86 -19.37 -3.66 -18.05
C LEU A 86 -19.34 -2.14 -18.24
N GLN A 87 -18.20 -1.57 -18.63
CA GLN A 87 -18.13 -0.16 -18.99
C GLN A 87 -18.90 0.14 -20.28
N GLU A 88 -18.86 -0.73 -21.29
CA GLU A 88 -19.63 -0.58 -22.53
C GLU A 88 -21.15 -0.69 -22.28
N MET A 89 -21.56 -1.54 -21.33
CA MET A 89 -22.93 -1.62 -20.81
C MET A 89 -23.34 -0.39 -19.97
N GLY A 90 -22.43 0.56 -19.73
CA GLY A 90 -22.70 1.81 -19.02
C GLY A 90 -22.62 1.73 -17.50
N LEU A 91 -22.09 0.64 -16.93
CA LEU A 91 -21.88 0.55 -15.49
C LEU A 91 -20.73 1.47 -15.06
N LYS A 92 -20.99 2.23 -14.00
CA LYS A 92 -19.98 3.07 -13.37
C LYS A 92 -19.11 2.24 -12.44
N ASN A 93 -17.87 2.68 -12.21
CA ASN A 93 -16.89 1.95 -11.37
C ASN A 93 -17.44 1.59 -9.98
N TYR A 94 -18.27 2.44 -9.36
CA TYR A 94 -18.86 2.11 -8.05
C TYR A 94 -19.87 0.95 -8.13
N GLN A 95 -20.63 0.85 -9.21
CA GLN A 95 -21.60 -0.24 -9.43
C GLN A 95 -20.86 -1.55 -9.74
N ILE A 96 -19.76 -1.46 -10.49
CA ILE A 96 -18.88 -2.62 -10.75
C ILE A 96 -18.26 -3.09 -9.44
N ALA A 97 -17.73 -2.18 -8.61
CA ALA A 97 -17.15 -2.54 -7.32
C ALA A 97 -18.18 -3.23 -6.40
N GLU A 98 -19.39 -2.70 -6.32
CA GLU A 98 -20.50 -3.27 -5.55
C GLU A 98 -20.89 -4.67 -6.06
N TYR A 99 -21.03 -4.85 -7.38
CA TYR A 99 -21.41 -6.13 -7.99
C TYR A 99 -20.39 -7.25 -7.72
N TYR A 100 -19.11 -6.89 -7.56
CA TYR A 100 -18.01 -7.80 -7.25
C TYR A 100 -17.62 -7.84 -5.77
N GLY A 101 -18.35 -7.15 -4.88
CA GLY A 101 -18.07 -7.17 -3.44
C GLY A 101 -16.72 -6.55 -3.03
N ILE A 102 -16.13 -5.73 -3.89
CA ILE A 102 -14.85 -5.04 -3.63
C ILE A 102 -15.07 -3.55 -3.40
N THR A 103 -14.12 -2.89 -2.76
CA THR A 103 -14.16 -1.43 -2.60
C THR A 103 -13.78 -0.71 -3.90
N THR A 104 -14.26 0.53 -4.08
CA THR A 104 -13.88 1.38 -5.22
C THR A 104 -12.38 1.65 -5.28
N ARG A 105 -11.71 1.66 -4.12
CA ARG A 105 -10.26 1.77 -4.01
C ARG A 105 -9.56 0.53 -4.57
N GLU A 106 -9.99 -0.66 -4.17
CA GLU A 106 -9.43 -1.94 -4.68
C GLU A 106 -9.64 -2.07 -6.19
N LEU A 107 -10.80 -1.67 -6.70
CA LEU A 107 -11.04 -1.61 -8.15
C LEU A 107 -10.07 -0.63 -8.85
N ASN A 108 -9.80 0.54 -8.27
CA ASN A 108 -8.85 1.50 -8.84
C ASN A 108 -7.41 0.97 -8.80
N GLU A 109 -7.00 0.33 -7.71
CA GLU A 109 -5.69 -0.32 -7.62
C GLU A 109 -5.58 -1.42 -8.68
N TRP A 110 -6.59 -2.29 -8.80
CA TRP A 110 -6.66 -3.30 -9.86
C TRP A 110 -6.52 -2.69 -11.25
N LYS A 111 -7.22 -1.58 -11.55
CA LYS A 111 -7.08 -0.88 -12.83
C LYS A 111 -5.66 -0.39 -13.09
N VAL A 112 -4.97 0.16 -12.08
CA VAL A 112 -3.57 0.58 -12.20
C VAL A 112 -2.69 -0.62 -12.55
N TRP A 113 -2.90 -1.76 -11.87
CA TRP A 113 -2.17 -3.00 -12.14
C TRP A 113 -2.40 -3.55 -13.54
N GLN A 114 -3.64 -3.46 -14.06
CA GLN A 114 -3.97 -3.88 -15.42
C GLN A 114 -3.56 -2.87 -16.50
N GLY A 115 -3.00 -1.70 -16.12
CA GLY A 115 -2.65 -0.64 -17.07
C GLY A 115 -3.87 0.11 -17.65
N LEU A 116 -5.03 0.01 -17.01
CA LEU A 116 -6.30 0.61 -17.43
C LEU A 116 -6.46 2.09 -16.98
N THR A 117 -5.41 2.69 -16.41
CA THR A 117 -5.40 4.10 -15.96
C THR A 117 -4.80 5.07 -16.97
N GLY A 118 -4.34 4.58 -18.13
CA GLY A 118 -4.00 5.44 -19.27
C GLY A 118 -5.23 6.12 -19.86
N LYS A 119 -5.05 7.24 -20.57
CA LYS A 119 -6.10 8.02 -21.27
C LYS A 119 -6.77 7.26 -22.42
N ARG A 120 -7.27 6.06 -22.17
CA ARG A 120 -8.25 5.38 -23.01
C ARG A 120 -9.49 5.21 -22.15
N GLY A 121 -10.27 6.30 -22.09
CA GLY A 121 -11.71 6.13 -21.99
C GLY A 121 -12.19 5.27 -23.16
N PRO A 122 -13.44 4.77 -23.11
CA PRO A 122 -14.00 3.96 -24.19
C PRO A 122 -13.71 4.65 -25.51
N VAL A 123 -13.07 3.92 -26.43
CA VAL A 123 -12.83 4.39 -27.79
C VAL A 123 -14.19 4.84 -28.30
N SER A 124 -14.32 6.14 -28.52
CA SER A 124 -15.50 6.71 -29.14
C SER A 124 -15.67 5.99 -30.48
N LYS A 125 -16.89 5.54 -30.81
CA LYS A 125 -17.24 4.83 -32.05
C LYS A 125 -16.98 5.63 -33.34
N ASN A 126 -16.26 6.76 -33.26
CA ASN A 126 -15.90 7.62 -34.37
C ASN A 126 -14.53 7.30 -34.99
N ASP A 127 -13.72 6.42 -34.39
CA ASP A 127 -12.38 6.08 -34.94
C ASP A 127 -12.42 4.91 -35.95
N LEU A 128 -13.61 4.43 -36.32
CA LEU A 128 -13.81 3.41 -37.36
C LEU A 128 -14.10 4.05 -38.73
N ALA A 129 -13.33 5.06 -39.11
CA ALA A 129 -13.34 5.59 -40.47
C ALA A 129 -11.91 5.83 -40.94
N CYS A 130 -11.59 5.23 -42.09
CA CYS A 130 -10.36 5.35 -42.88
C CYS A 130 -9.22 4.39 -42.50
N SER A 131 -9.23 3.22 -43.15
CA SER A 131 -8.14 2.84 -44.06
C SER A 131 -8.66 1.72 -44.97
N SER A 132 -9.26 2.12 -46.10
CA SER A 132 -9.34 1.31 -47.32
C SER A 132 -8.37 1.89 -48.32
#